data_AF-A0A3D5TPR8-F1
#
_entry.id   AF-A0A3D5TPR8-F1
#
_cell.length_a   1.000
_cell.length_b   1.000
_cell.length_c   1.000
_cell.angle_alpha   90.00
_cell.angle_beta   90.00
_cell.angle_gamma   90.00
#
_symmetry.space_group_name_H-M   'P 1'
#
loop_
_entity.id
_entity.type
_entity.pdbx_description
1 polymer ?
#
loop_
_entity_poly.entity_id
_entity_poly.type
_entity_poly.pdbx_seq_one_letter_code
_entity_poly.pdbx_strand_id
1 'polypeptide(L)'
;MKALFRHNLKSYALVTALGLLAGFSVVLFIELPDNSFLSFYYWSSSTFGFWVFSTSLIVFFSESRKCAAINAGIYIFLMFLITTVHQSFRLYRSGATQFRSLSELMLNHIGGWLLYSVPPALVCAALGIILWYGRKNKIWGRLLCAMPAVFLFAETVILFYSVFAHQTRFFSALSDLGCLLVYLFVFFKTNRKQQQ
;
A
#
# COMPACT_ATOMS: atom_id res chain seq x y z
N MET A 1 -9.34 -20.16 1.47
CA MET A 1 -9.27 -19.53 2.81
C MET A 1 -10.65 -18.98 3.16
N LYS A 2 -11.00 -18.87 4.45
CA LYS A 2 -12.23 -18.17 4.84
C LYS A 2 -12.06 -16.68 4.48
N ALA A 3 -13.06 -16.08 3.87
CA ALA A 3 -13.05 -14.65 3.58
C ALA A 3 -13.10 -13.87 4.91
N LEU A 4 -12.16 -12.94 5.09
CA LEU A 4 -12.10 -12.06 6.26
C LEU A 4 -12.90 -10.78 6.01
N PHE A 5 -12.91 -10.31 4.76
CA PHE A 5 -13.67 -9.15 4.35
C PHE A 5 -14.94 -9.57 3.60
N ARG A 6 -16.08 -9.22 4.18
CA ARG A 6 -17.41 -9.47 3.61
C ARG A 6 -18.03 -8.16 3.14
N HIS A 7 -19.10 -8.23 2.36
CA HIS A 7 -19.85 -7.04 1.94
C HIS A 7 -20.72 -6.48 3.08
N ASN A 8 -20.08 -6.10 4.18
CA ASN A 8 -20.71 -5.62 5.40
C ASN A 8 -19.99 -4.35 5.89
N LEU A 9 -20.73 -3.47 6.56
CA LEU A 9 -20.22 -2.20 7.08
C LEU A 9 -19.03 -2.38 8.03
N LYS A 10 -19.01 -3.47 8.80
CA LYS A 10 -17.89 -3.84 9.69
C LYS A 10 -16.58 -4.08 8.93
N SER A 11 -16.63 -4.71 7.76
CA SER A 11 -15.44 -4.97 6.95
C SER A 11 -14.91 -3.68 6.34
N TYR A 12 -15.78 -2.79 5.87
CA TYR A 12 -15.38 -1.48 5.38
C TYR A 12 -14.77 -0.61 6.48
N ALA A 13 -15.40 -0.58 7.67
CA ALA A 13 -14.85 0.15 8.83
C ALA A 13 -13.47 -0.38 9.25
N LEU A 14 -13.25 -1.70 9.22
CA LEU A 14 -11.96 -2.30 9.53
C LEU A 14 -10.89 -1.89 8.50
N VAL A 15 -11.22 -1.92 7.21
CA VAL A 15 -10.29 -1.49 6.14
C VAL A 15 -10.00 0.00 6.23
N THR A 16 -10.99 0.82 6.55
CA THR A 16 -10.79 2.24 6.86
C THR A 16 -9.79 2.41 8.00
N ALA A 17 -9.96 1.69 9.11
CA ALA A 17 -9.01 1.74 10.23
C ALA A 17 -7.59 1.31 9.81
N LEU A 18 -7.46 0.24 9.02
CA LEU A 18 -6.17 -0.19 8.47
C LEU A 18 -5.55 0.85 7.52
N GLY A 19 -6.35 1.51 6.70
CA GLY A 19 -5.91 2.58 5.79
C GLY A 19 -5.42 3.81 6.55
N LEU A 20 -6.14 4.21 7.60
CA LEU A 20 -5.72 5.27 8.51
C LEU A 20 -4.40 4.91 9.19
N LEU A 21 -4.32 3.71 9.79
CA LEU A 21 -3.10 3.23 10.46
C LEU A 21 -1.90 3.17 9.50
N ALA A 22 -2.10 2.71 8.26
CA ALA A 22 -1.06 2.67 7.24
C ALA A 22 -0.59 4.08 6.87
N GLY A 23 -1.52 5.01 6.58
CA GLY A 23 -1.19 6.40 6.27
C GLY A 23 -0.44 7.09 7.41
N PHE A 24 -0.88 6.93 8.65
CA PHE A 24 -0.18 7.48 9.82
C PHE A 24 1.17 6.83 10.05
N SER A 25 1.30 5.51 9.86
CA SER A 25 2.61 4.83 9.96
C SER A 25 3.60 5.45 8.99
N VAL A 26 3.18 5.66 7.75
CA VAL A 26 4.00 6.27 6.69
C VAL A 26 4.40 7.70 7.06
N VAL A 27 3.47 8.50 7.59
CA VAL A 27 3.80 9.81 8.14
C VAL A 27 4.86 9.74 9.24
N LEU A 28 4.72 8.83 10.21
CA LEU A 28 5.68 8.66 11.31
C LEU A 28 7.09 8.32 10.80
N PHE A 29 7.19 7.43 9.81
CA PHE A 29 8.48 7.01 9.27
C PHE A 29 9.10 8.05 8.31
N ILE A 30 8.31 8.95 7.71
CA ILE A 30 8.82 10.09 6.90
C ILE A 30 9.51 11.14 7.77
N GLU A 31 9.10 11.31 9.03
CA GLU A 31 9.72 12.29 9.93
C GLU A 31 11.02 11.78 10.57
N LEU A 32 11.39 10.51 10.37
CA LEU A 32 12.64 9.95 10.87
C LEU A 32 13.82 10.26 9.93
N PRO A 33 15.05 10.35 10.49
CA PRO A 33 16.23 10.73 9.72
C PRO A 33 16.55 9.77 8.56
N ASP A 34 16.97 10.36 7.45
CA ASP A 34 17.22 9.75 6.13
C ASP A 34 18.62 9.14 5.95
N ASN A 35 19.55 9.44 6.87
CA ASN A 35 20.99 9.27 6.63
C ASN A 35 21.64 8.06 7.33
N SER A 36 20.85 7.09 7.78
CA SER A 36 21.38 5.90 8.47
C SER A 36 21.14 4.61 7.68
N PHE A 37 21.99 3.61 7.92
CA PHE A 37 21.86 2.25 7.35
C PHE A 37 20.46 1.65 7.58
N LEU A 38 19.86 1.94 8.74
CA LEU A 38 18.51 1.55 9.16
C LEU A 38 17.45 2.63 8.88
N SER A 39 17.70 3.58 7.97
CA SER A 39 16.78 4.69 7.75
C SER A 39 15.39 4.19 7.37
N PHE A 40 14.42 4.59 8.19
CA PHE A 40 13.00 4.29 8.00
C PHE A 40 12.34 5.21 6.97
N TYR A 41 13.00 6.31 6.61
CA TYR A 41 12.49 7.26 5.63
C TYR A 41 12.20 6.58 4.28
N TYR A 42 13.10 5.71 3.83
CA TYR A 42 12.97 5.01 2.55
C TYR A 42 11.83 3.98 2.53
N TRP A 43 11.51 3.39 3.68
CA TRP A 43 10.39 2.46 3.85
C TRP A 43 9.04 3.15 3.59
N SER A 44 8.97 4.44 3.89
CA SER A 44 7.74 5.21 3.78
C SER A 44 7.64 5.98 2.47
N SER A 45 8.75 6.55 2.00
CA SER A 45 8.78 7.45 0.85
C SER A 45 8.97 6.75 -0.50
N SER A 46 9.58 5.56 -0.53
CA SER A 46 10.10 5.00 -1.78
C SER A 46 9.87 3.50 -1.99
N THR A 47 9.39 2.75 -0.99
CA THR A 47 9.07 1.33 -1.19
C THR A 47 7.61 1.12 -1.51
N PHE A 48 7.35 0.50 -2.65
CA PHE A 48 6.04 0.09 -3.14
C PHE A 48 5.57 -1.24 -2.51
N GLY A 49 6.48 -2.02 -1.96
CA GLY A 49 6.23 -3.41 -1.63
C GLY A 49 5.29 -3.63 -0.46
N PHE A 50 5.42 -2.85 0.62
CA PHE A 50 4.42 -2.86 1.70
C PHE A 50 2.99 -2.62 1.16
N TRP A 51 2.86 -1.71 0.20
CA TRP A 51 1.57 -1.34 -0.41
C TRP A 51 1.02 -2.43 -1.31
N VAL A 52 1.86 -2.96 -2.20
CA VAL A 52 1.51 -4.06 -3.11
C VAL A 52 1.15 -5.30 -2.31
N PHE A 53 1.87 -5.58 -1.23
CA PHE A 53 1.59 -6.65 -0.29
C PHE A 53 0.24 -6.48 0.42
N SER A 54 0.02 -5.34 1.11
CA SER A 54 -1.16 -5.12 1.94
C SER A 54 -2.44 -5.06 1.10
N THR A 55 -2.41 -4.37 -0.04
CA THR A 55 -3.55 -4.32 -0.97
C THR A 55 -3.88 -5.68 -1.57
N SER A 56 -2.86 -6.46 -1.97
CA SER A 56 -3.08 -7.80 -2.51
C SER A 56 -3.65 -8.76 -1.47
N LEU A 57 -3.25 -8.64 -0.20
CA LEU A 57 -3.85 -9.41 0.90
C LEU A 57 -5.33 -9.04 1.12
N ILE A 58 -5.65 -7.74 1.14
CA ILE A 58 -7.03 -7.26 1.26
C ILE A 58 -7.91 -7.89 0.16
N VAL A 59 -7.41 -7.92 -1.07
CA VAL A 59 -8.10 -8.53 -2.20
C VAL A 59 -8.24 -10.05 -2.04
N PHE A 60 -7.19 -10.77 -1.63
CA PHE A 60 -7.26 -12.22 -1.43
C PHE A 60 -8.27 -12.64 -0.36
N PHE A 61 -8.34 -11.87 0.73
CA PHE A 61 -9.26 -12.12 1.83
C PHE A 61 -10.67 -11.57 1.60
N SER A 62 -10.93 -10.94 0.46
CA SER A 62 -12.25 -10.44 0.09
C SER A 62 -13.16 -11.52 -0.47
N GLU A 63 -14.40 -11.51 -0.01
CA GLU A 63 -15.43 -12.47 -0.39
C GLU A 63 -15.91 -12.27 -1.83
N SER A 64 -16.11 -11.01 -2.25
CA SER A 64 -16.69 -10.64 -3.54
C SER A 64 -15.82 -9.64 -4.30
N ARG A 65 -15.98 -9.60 -5.63
CA ARG A 65 -15.31 -8.61 -6.51
C ARG A 65 -15.56 -7.16 -6.08
N LYS A 66 -16.79 -6.85 -5.67
CA LYS A 66 -17.18 -5.51 -5.21
C LYS A 66 -16.47 -5.17 -3.91
N CYS A 67 -16.43 -6.11 -2.97
CA CYS A 67 -15.74 -5.95 -1.69
C CYS A 67 -14.22 -5.75 -1.89
N ALA A 68 -13.59 -6.52 -2.77
CA ALA A 68 -12.18 -6.37 -3.10
C ALA A 68 -11.87 -4.97 -3.68
N ALA A 69 -12.68 -4.50 -4.62
CA ALA A 69 -12.53 -3.19 -5.25
C ALA A 69 -12.67 -2.05 -4.24
N ILE A 70 -13.77 -2.07 -3.46
CA ILE A 70 -14.08 -1.02 -2.49
C ILE A 70 -13.01 -0.99 -1.38
N ASN A 71 -12.61 -2.15 -0.86
CA ASN A 71 -11.61 -2.21 0.20
C ASN A 71 -10.23 -1.74 -0.27
N ALA A 72 -9.78 -2.21 -1.44
CA ALA A 72 -8.50 -1.78 -2.01
C ALA A 72 -8.51 -0.26 -2.31
N GLY A 73 -9.62 0.24 -2.85
CA GLY A 73 -9.82 1.67 -3.12
C GLY A 73 -9.80 2.52 -1.85
N ILE A 74 -10.60 2.17 -0.83
CA ILE A 74 -10.65 2.90 0.45
C ILE A 74 -9.27 2.92 1.12
N TYR A 75 -8.60 1.77 1.16
CA TYR A 75 -7.29 1.64 1.79
C TYR A 75 -6.25 2.57 1.15
N ILE A 76 -6.13 2.53 -0.18
CA ILE A 76 -5.19 3.37 -0.92
C ILE A 76 -5.60 4.83 -0.90
N PHE A 77 -6.89 5.14 -1.03
CA PHE A 77 -7.38 6.52 -0.96
C PHE A 77 -7.00 7.19 0.37
N LEU A 78 -7.34 6.55 1.50
CA LEU A 78 -7.08 7.12 2.82
C LEU A 78 -5.60 7.31 3.09
N MET A 79 -4.81 6.33 2.70
CA MET A 79 -3.37 6.39 2.81
C MET A 79 -2.80 7.56 2.02
N PHE A 80 -3.07 7.65 0.71
CA PHE A 80 -2.57 8.76 -0.12
C PHE A 80 -3.10 10.11 0.35
N LEU A 81 -4.34 10.17 0.82
CA LEU A 81 -4.93 11.39 1.38
C LEU A 81 -4.13 11.85 2.61
N ILE A 82 -3.87 10.97 3.57
CA ILE A 82 -3.10 11.29 4.77
C ILE A 82 -1.68 11.75 4.42
N THR A 83 -1.00 11.03 3.52
CA THR A 83 0.38 11.38 3.14
C THR A 83 0.45 12.72 2.43
N THR A 84 -0.53 13.02 1.56
CA THR A 84 -0.59 14.29 0.82
C THR A 84 -0.91 15.45 1.74
N VAL A 85 -1.89 15.29 2.64
CA VAL A 85 -2.21 16.29 3.67
C VAL A 85 -0.98 16.59 4.53
N HIS A 86 -0.26 15.54 4.95
CA HIS A 86 0.97 15.70 5.71
C HIS A 86 2.06 16.43 4.92
N GLN A 87 2.27 16.08 3.65
CA GLN A 87 3.25 16.78 2.80
C GLN A 87 2.90 18.26 2.63
N SER A 88 1.63 18.61 2.39
CA SER A 88 1.19 20.00 2.34
C SER A 88 1.43 20.72 3.66
N PHE A 89 1.20 20.05 4.80
CA PHE A 89 1.49 20.62 6.11
C PHE A 89 2.99 20.86 6.32
N ARG A 90 3.85 19.92 5.90
CA ARG A 90 5.31 20.09 5.96
C ARG A 90 5.77 21.29 5.14
N LEU A 91 5.25 21.45 3.91
CA LEU A 91 5.56 22.59 3.04
C LEU A 91 5.09 23.92 3.62
N TYR A 92 3.95 23.92 4.30
CA TYR A 92 3.47 25.10 5.04
C TYR A 92 4.40 25.44 6.20
N ARG A 93 4.77 24.44 7.02
CA ARG A 93 5.68 24.63 8.16
C ARG A 93 7.08 25.09 7.73
N SER A 94 7.56 24.65 6.56
CA SER A 94 8.86 25.06 6.02
C SER A 94 8.86 26.48 5.43
N GLY A 95 7.74 27.20 5.48
CA GLY A 95 7.62 28.55 4.91
C GLY A 95 7.66 28.59 3.39
N ALA A 96 7.54 27.45 2.71
CA ALA A 96 7.62 27.35 1.25
C ALA A 96 6.32 27.78 0.55
N THR A 97 5.28 28.12 1.31
CA THR A 97 3.97 28.51 0.78
C THR A 97 3.61 29.92 1.24
N GLN A 98 2.90 30.68 0.39
CA GLN A 98 2.53 32.07 0.64
C GLN A 98 1.30 32.23 1.55
N PHE A 99 0.77 31.14 2.11
CA PHE A 99 -0.49 31.17 2.88
C PHE A 99 -0.28 31.74 4.28
N ARG A 100 -1.22 32.57 4.74
CA ARG A 100 -1.16 33.24 6.05
C ARG A 100 -1.89 32.47 7.14
N SER A 101 -2.75 31.52 6.78
CA SER A 101 -3.51 30.72 7.75
C SER A 101 -3.67 29.25 7.32
N LEU A 102 -3.86 28.39 8.32
CA LEU A 102 -4.10 26.95 8.14
C LEU A 102 -5.42 26.69 7.41
N SER A 103 -6.44 27.53 7.63
CA SER A 103 -7.72 27.46 6.93
C SER A 103 -7.60 27.77 5.43
N GLU A 104 -6.80 28.78 5.05
CA GLU A 104 -6.49 29.07 3.64
C GLU A 104 -5.74 27.93 2.96
N LEU A 105 -4.79 27.30 3.67
CA LEU A 105 -4.09 26.13 3.17
C LEU A 105 -5.07 24.98 2.88
N MET A 106 -5.93 24.64 3.86
CA MET A 106 -6.91 23.56 3.73
C MET A 106 -7.89 23.80 2.58
N LEU A 107 -8.48 25.00 2.49
CA LEU A 107 -9.48 25.32 1.46
C LEU A 107 -8.90 25.34 0.04
N ASN A 108 -7.67 25.83 -0.12
CA ASN A 108 -7.04 25.89 -1.44
C ASN A 108 -6.45 24.54 -1.89
N HIS A 109 -6.06 23.67 -0.96
CA HIS A 109 -5.44 22.37 -1.28
C HIS A 109 -6.39 21.17 -1.22
N ILE A 110 -7.60 21.29 -0.66
CA ILE A 110 -8.54 20.16 -0.57
C ILE A 110 -8.84 19.52 -1.93
N GLY A 111 -9.00 20.34 -2.96
CA GLY A 111 -9.16 19.88 -4.34
C GLY A 111 -7.91 19.15 -4.84
N GLY A 112 -6.72 19.69 -4.57
CA GLY A 112 -5.45 19.05 -4.92
C GLY A 112 -5.24 17.71 -4.21
N TRP A 113 -5.62 17.61 -2.94
CA TRP A 113 -5.52 16.38 -2.15
C TRP A 113 -6.42 15.28 -2.69
N LEU A 114 -7.67 15.62 -3.05
CA LEU A 114 -8.58 14.68 -3.68
C LEU A 114 -8.08 14.29 -5.08
N LEU A 115 -7.64 15.25 -5.88
CA LEU A 115 -7.11 14.97 -7.22
C LEU A 115 -5.86 14.09 -7.21
N TYR A 116 -5.05 14.16 -6.15
CA TYR A 116 -3.85 13.32 -6.01
C TYR A 116 -4.17 11.93 -5.43
N SER A 117 -5.17 11.80 -4.54
CA SER A 117 -5.50 10.54 -3.86
C SER A 117 -6.51 9.67 -4.61
N VAL A 118 -7.42 10.27 -5.39
CA VAL A 118 -8.47 9.54 -6.12
C VAL A 118 -7.92 8.68 -7.27
N PRO A 119 -7.03 9.16 -8.16
CA PRO A 119 -6.56 8.35 -9.29
C PRO A 119 -5.85 7.06 -8.87
N PRO A 120 -4.90 7.07 -7.90
CA PRO A 120 -4.29 5.84 -7.39
C PRO A 120 -5.33 4.87 -6.81
N ALA A 121 -6.31 5.38 -6.07
CA ALA A 121 -7.37 4.57 -5.50
C ALA A 121 -8.24 3.88 -6.57
N LEU A 122 -8.57 4.59 -7.66
CA LEU A 122 -9.32 4.02 -8.78
C LEU A 122 -8.53 2.93 -9.50
N VAL A 123 -7.24 3.17 -9.76
CA VAL A 123 -6.34 2.18 -10.38
C VAL A 123 -6.25 0.94 -9.49
N CYS A 124 -6.02 1.10 -8.18
CA CYS A 124 -5.95 -0.02 -7.24
C CYS A 124 -7.29 -0.75 -7.07
N ALA A 125 -8.43 -0.06 -7.14
CA ALA A 125 -9.74 -0.71 -7.14
C ALA A 125 -9.94 -1.58 -8.39
N ALA A 126 -9.56 -1.07 -9.57
CA ALA A 126 -9.62 -1.83 -10.83
C ALA A 126 -8.69 -3.05 -10.81
N LEU A 127 -7.44 -2.86 -10.38
CA LEU A 127 -6.48 -3.96 -10.19
C LEU A 127 -6.97 -4.98 -9.16
N GLY A 128 -7.63 -4.53 -8.09
CA GLY A 128 -8.25 -5.42 -7.10
C GLY A 128 -9.36 -6.30 -7.68
N ILE A 129 -10.15 -5.79 -8.62
CA ILE A 129 -11.13 -6.60 -9.36
C ILE A 129 -10.42 -7.65 -10.21
N ILE A 130 -9.43 -7.22 -10.99
CA ILE A 130 -8.66 -8.09 -11.90
C ILE A 130 -7.99 -9.22 -11.09
N LEU A 131 -7.30 -8.88 -10.00
CA LEU A 131 -6.63 -9.84 -9.12
C LEU A 131 -7.62 -10.80 -8.44
N TRP A 132 -8.79 -10.31 -8.02
CA TRP A 132 -9.85 -11.17 -7.46
C TRP A 132 -10.39 -12.18 -8.48
N TYR A 133 -10.55 -11.78 -9.74
CA TYR A 133 -10.90 -12.70 -10.83
C TYR A 133 -9.81 -13.73 -11.08
N GLY A 134 -8.54 -13.32 -11.01
CA GLY A 134 -7.38 -14.22 -11.12
C GLY A 134 -7.46 -15.40 -10.15
N ARG A 135 -7.98 -15.18 -8.94
CA ARG A 135 -8.16 -16.26 -7.96
C ARG A 135 -9.03 -17.43 -8.45
N LYS A 136 -9.94 -17.19 -9.41
CA LYS A 136 -10.89 -18.21 -9.90
C LYS A 136 -10.42 -18.95 -11.17
N ASN A 137 -9.46 -18.41 -11.92
CA ASN A 137 -9.05 -18.96 -13.21
C ASN A 137 -7.73 -19.76 -13.09
N LYS A 138 -7.69 -21.04 -13.49
CA LYS A 138 -6.64 -21.98 -13.03
C LYS A 138 -5.20 -21.63 -13.48
N ILE A 139 -4.99 -21.18 -14.72
CA ILE A 139 -3.64 -20.93 -15.27
C ILE A 139 -3.34 -19.44 -15.36
N TRP A 140 -4.11 -18.69 -16.15
CA TRP A 140 -3.96 -17.23 -16.30
C TRP A 140 -4.15 -16.48 -14.99
N GLY A 141 -5.06 -16.95 -14.16
CA GLY A 141 -5.32 -16.36 -12.86
C GLY A 141 -4.21 -16.63 -11.84
N ARG A 142 -3.50 -17.77 -11.95
CA ARG A 142 -2.31 -18.07 -11.14
C ARG A 142 -1.16 -17.13 -11.50
N LEU A 143 -0.94 -16.87 -12.79
CA LEU A 143 0.06 -15.89 -13.26
C LEU A 143 -0.27 -14.49 -12.73
N LEU A 144 -1.53 -14.08 -12.85
CA LEU A 144 -1.98 -12.77 -12.37
C LEU A 144 -1.82 -12.62 -10.85
N CYS A 145 -2.15 -13.65 -10.08
CA CYS A 145 -1.95 -13.69 -8.64
C CYS A 145 -0.46 -13.83 -8.23
N ALA A 146 0.43 -14.17 -9.16
CA ALA A 146 1.87 -14.17 -8.90
C ALA A 146 2.52 -12.80 -9.18
N MET A 147 1.85 -11.90 -9.93
CA MET A 147 2.40 -10.57 -10.27
C MET A 147 2.83 -9.77 -9.04
N PRO A 148 2.06 -9.70 -7.93
CA PRO A 148 2.52 -9.00 -6.74
C PRO A 148 3.76 -9.65 -6.11
N ALA A 149 3.91 -10.98 -6.18
CA ALA A 149 5.12 -11.65 -5.70
C ALA A 149 6.35 -11.33 -6.57
N VAL A 150 6.17 -11.28 -7.90
CA VAL A 150 7.25 -10.92 -8.83
C VAL A 150 7.69 -9.48 -8.60
N PHE A 151 6.74 -8.56 -8.42
CA PHE A 151 7.03 -7.16 -8.11
C PHE A 151 7.79 -7.02 -6.78
N LEU A 152 7.29 -7.65 -5.71
CA LEU A 152 7.96 -7.69 -4.41
C LEU A 152 9.38 -8.26 -4.51
N PHE A 153 9.57 -9.35 -5.25
CA PHE A 153 10.90 -9.93 -5.44
C PHE A 153 11.85 -8.98 -6.17
N ALA A 154 11.39 -8.34 -7.24
CA ALA A 154 12.19 -7.37 -7.99
C ALA A 154 12.61 -6.18 -7.11
N GLU A 155 11.66 -5.62 -6.35
CA GLU A 155 11.94 -4.52 -5.42
C GLU A 155 12.90 -4.95 -4.31
N THR A 156 12.68 -6.11 -3.69
CA THR A 156 13.57 -6.68 -2.69
C THR A 156 15.00 -6.80 -3.22
N VAL A 157 15.20 -7.30 -4.45
CA VAL A 157 16.53 -7.40 -5.08
C VAL A 157 17.17 -6.02 -5.26
N ILE A 158 16.41 -5.03 -5.73
CA ILE A 158 16.91 -3.65 -5.91
C ILE A 158 17.29 -3.02 -4.57
N LEU A 159 16.50 -3.26 -3.52
CA LEU A 159 16.77 -2.75 -2.18
C LEU A 159 18.02 -3.41 -1.59
N PHE A 160 18.17 -4.73 -1.71
CA PHE A 160 19.39 -5.41 -1.27
C PHE A 160 20.61 -4.96 -2.06
N TYR A 161 20.50 -4.75 -3.37
CA TYR A 161 21.58 -4.13 -4.15
C TYR A 161 21.97 -2.76 -3.57
N SER A 162 20.99 -1.93 -3.22
CA SER A 162 21.23 -0.62 -2.60
C SER A 162 21.91 -0.73 -1.23
N VAL A 163 21.58 -1.77 -0.44
CA VAL A 163 22.24 -2.06 0.84
C VAL A 163 23.72 -2.39 0.62
N PHE A 164 24.04 -3.26 -0.33
CA PHE A 164 25.43 -3.66 -0.58
C PHE A 164 26.25 -2.54 -1.22
N ALA A 165 25.69 -1.82 -2.19
CA ALA A 165 26.39 -0.79 -2.96
C ALA A 165 26.51 0.55 -2.21
N HIS A 166 25.49 0.92 -1.42
CA HIS A 166 25.39 2.25 -0.81
C HIS A 166 25.25 2.24 0.71
N GLN A 167 25.23 1.06 1.36
CA GLN A 167 25.11 0.93 2.83
C GLN A 167 23.90 1.71 3.40
N THR A 168 22.79 1.72 2.65
CA THR A 168 21.54 2.39 3.03
C THR A 168 20.35 1.44 2.83
N ARG A 169 19.19 1.75 3.43
CA ARG A 169 17.89 1.10 3.15
C ARG A 169 17.77 -0.35 3.62
N PHE A 170 18.56 -0.78 4.60
CA PHE A 170 18.52 -2.16 5.10
C PHE A 170 17.17 -2.53 5.71
N PHE A 171 16.58 -1.61 6.49
CA PHE A 171 15.27 -1.81 7.08
C PHE A 171 14.18 -2.03 6.00
N SER A 172 14.20 -1.19 4.96
CA SER A 172 13.30 -1.34 3.80
C SER A 172 13.47 -2.70 3.13
N ALA A 173 14.70 -3.11 2.84
CA ALA A 173 15.00 -4.40 2.22
C ALA A 173 14.49 -5.59 3.06
N LEU A 174 14.72 -5.55 4.38
CA LEU A 174 14.28 -6.61 5.29
C LEU A 174 12.76 -6.68 5.41
N SER A 175 12.10 -5.52 5.50
CA SER A 175 10.65 -5.45 5.56
C SER A 175 9.99 -5.97 4.28
N ASP A 176 10.59 -5.68 3.13
CA ASP A 176 10.08 -6.10 1.82
C ASP A 176 10.26 -7.60 1.61
N LEU A 177 11.42 -8.14 2.02
CA LEU A 177 11.66 -9.58 2.10
C LEU A 177 10.63 -10.27 3.00
N GLY A 178 10.32 -9.68 4.17
CA GLY A 178 9.27 -10.17 5.06
C GLY A 178 7.89 -10.20 4.37
N CYS A 179 7.52 -9.12 3.67
CA CYS A 179 6.29 -9.04 2.90
C CYS A 179 6.23 -10.11 1.80
N LEU A 180 7.33 -10.30 1.06
CA LEU A 180 7.45 -11.34 0.03
C LEU A 180 7.25 -12.74 0.62
N LEU A 181 7.93 -13.08 1.71
CA LEU A 181 7.83 -14.40 2.34
C LEU A 181 6.41 -14.70 2.82
N VAL A 182 5.76 -13.74 3.49
CA VAL A 182 4.37 -13.88 3.93
C VAL A 182 3.43 -14.00 2.73
N TYR A 183 3.65 -13.23 1.67
CA TYR A 183 2.86 -13.30 0.46
C TYR A 183 2.96 -14.67 -0.21
N LEU A 184 4.18 -15.17 -0.41
CA LEU A 184 4.44 -16.49 -0.98
C LEU A 184 3.77 -17.58 -0.15
N PHE A 185 3.88 -17.52 1.18
CA PHE A 185 3.19 -18.44 2.07
C PHE A 185 1.68 -18.45 1.86
N VAL A 186 1.04 -17.27 1.80
CA VAL A 186 -0.40 -17.13 1.53
C VAL A 186 -0.76 -17.65 0.13
N PHE A 187 0.05 -17.35 -0.88
CA PHE A 187 -0.13 -17.79 -2.26
C PHE A 187 -0.06 -19.32 -2.38
N PHE A 188 1.00 -19.95 -1.88
CA PHE A 188 1.15 -21.41 -1.90
C PHE A 188 0.06 -22.13 -1.11
N LYS A 189 -0.31 -21.60 0.06
CA LYS A 189 -1.42 -22.14 0.87
C LYS A 189 -2.77 -22.05 0.15
N THR A 190 -2.98 -21.01 -0.64
CA THR A 190 -4.18 -20.86 -1.48
C THR A 190 -4.20 -21.88 -2.60
N ASN A 191 -3.07 -22.06 -3.29
CA ASN A 191 -2.96 -23.00 -4.41
C ASN A 191 -3.14 -24.47 -3.97
N ARG A 192 -2.58 -24.88 -2.83
CA ARG A 192 -2.76 -26.24 -2.30
C ARG A 192 -4.22 -26.58 -2.00
N LYS A 193 -5.02 -25.61 -1.52
CA LYS A 193 -6.45 -25.80 -1.21
C LYS A 193 -7.36 -25.86 -2.44
N GLN A 194 -6.87 -25.52 -3.64
CA GLN A 194 -7.65 -25.64 -4.88
C GLN A 194 -7.38 -26.96 -5.62
N GLN A 195 -6.42 -27.77 -5.14
CA GLN A 195 -6.08 -29.10 -5.67
C GLN A 195 -6.63 -30.26 -4.83
N GLN A 196 -7.16 -29.96 -3.64
CA GLN A 196 -7.98 -30.86 -2.81
C GLN A 196 -9.45 -30.55 -3.06
#